data_AF-A0A2P8VRJ6-F1
#
_entry.id   AF-A0A2P8VRJ6-F1
#
_cell.length_a   1.000
_cell.length_b   1.000
_cell.length_c   1.000
_cell.angle_alpha   90.00
_cell.angle_beta   90.00
_cell.angle_gamma   90.00
#
_symmetry.space_group_name_H-M   'P 1'
#
loop_
_entity.id
_entity.type
_entity.pdbx_description
1 polymer ?
#
loop_
_entity_poly.entity_id
_entity_poly.type
_entity_poly.pdbx_seq_one_letter_code
_entity_poly.pdbx_strand_id
1 'polypeptide(L)'
;MQLRHALRRTKIVATIGPATQDADVLRSLIEAGATTLRLNFSHGSHEDHQRSIRLIRQISFELSQPVGILQDLQGPKIRLGRFENGSIKLQKGDPFILTSERVTGTQEISSVTYDRLSEEVPSGSTILLDDGRVEM
;
A
#
# COMPACT_ATOMS: atom_id res chain seq x y z
N MET A 1 32.20 -7.80 31.61
CA MET A 1 30.73 -7.89 31.73
C MET A 1 30.13 -6.98 30.66
N GLN A 2 29.82 -7.52 29.48
CA GLN A 2 29.21 -6.75 28.39
C GLN A 2 27.90 -6.13 28.89
N LEU A 3 27.76 -4.80 28.72
CA LEU A 3 26.52 -4.10 29.02
C LEU A 3 25.38 -4.82 28.32
N ARG A 4 24.43 -5.33 29.09
CA ARG A 4 23.13 -5.72 28.56
C ARG A 4 22.57 -4.49 27.87
N HIS A 5 22.57 -4.47 26.53
CA HIS A 5 21.80 -3.52 25.75
C HIS A 5 20.44 -3.40 26.44
N ALA A 6 20.07 -2.19 26.89
CA ALA A 6 18.79 -1.99 27.54
C ALA A 6 17.72 -2.66 26.69
N LEU A 7 17.04 -3.66 27.27
CA LEU A 7 16.18 -4.57 26.53
C LEU A 7 15.11 -3.73 25.83
N ARG A 8 15.26 -3.57 24.53
CA ARG A 8 14.42 -2.66 23.77
C ARG A 8 13.00 -3.19 23.78
N ARG A 9 12.09 -2.44 24.42
CA ARG A 9 10.69 -2.83 24.60
C ARG A 9 9.88 -2.57 23.33
N THR A 10 10.11 -1.44 22.67
CA THR A 10 9.41 -1.06 21.43
C THR A 10 9.98 -1.83 20.24
N LYS A 11 9.09 -2.51 19.51
CA LYS A 11 9.39 -3.26 18.29
C LYS A 11 9.47 -2.34 17.06
N ILE A 12 10.26 -2.71 16.06
CA ILE A 12 10.28 -2.05 14.74
C ILE A 12 9.56 -2.93 13.74
N VAL A 13 8.66 -2.30 12.99
CA VAL A 13 8.13 -2.84 11.74
C VAL A 13 8.81 -2.11 10.58
N ALA A 14 9.43 -2.84 9.66
CA ALA A 14 10.00 -2.29 8.43
C ALA A 14 9.23 -2.84 7.23
N THR A 15 8.83 -1.97 6.29
CA THR A 15 8.17 -2.41 5.05
C THR A 15 9.24 -2.85 4.06
N ILE A 16 9.07 -4.04 3.50
CA ILE A 16 9.96 -4.57 2.47
C ILE A 16 9.38 -4.34 1.07
N GLY A 17 10.27 -4.04 0.13
CA GLY A 17 9.94 -3.71 -1.25
C GLY A 17 11.16 -3.86 -2.16
N PRO A 18 11.15 -3.30 -3.37
CA PRO A 18 12.24 -3.44 -4.34
C PRO A 18 13.63 -3.11 -3.80
N ALA A 19 13.75 -2.07 -2.96
CA ALA A 19 15.01 -1.65 -2.35
C ALA A 19 15.55 -2.61 -1.28
N THR A 20 14.79 -3.61 -0.86
CA THR A 20 15.14 -4.54 0.24
C THR A 20 15.03 -6.00 -0.20
N GLN A 21 15.06 -6.28 -1.50
CA GLN A 21 14.99 -7.65 -2.02
C GLN A 21 16.34 -8.39 -1.92
N ASP A 22 17.44 -7.65 -1.74
CA ASP A 22 18.77 -8.21 -1.54
C ASP A 22 18.96 -8.78 -0.13
N ALA A 23 19.60 -9.95 -0.05
CA ALA A 23 19.84 -10.65 1.21
C ALA A 23 20.66 -9.80 2.20
N ASP A 24 21.70 -9.11 1.72
CA ASP A 24 22.57 -8.31 2.58
C ASP A 24 21.86 -7.10 3.17
N VAL A 25 20.96 -6.49 2.40
CA VAL A 25 20.12 -5.38 2.88
C VAL A 25 19.17 -5.89 3.96
N LEU A 26 18.54 -7.04 3.74
CA LEU A 26 17.62 -7.63 4.70
C LEU A 26 18.31 -8.05 6.00
N ARG A 27 19.52 -8.61 5.90
CA ARG A 27 20.40 -8.89 7.05
C ARG A 27 20.69 -7.60 7.83
N SER A 28 21.12 -6.56 7.13
CA SER A 28 21.45 -5.26 7.73
C SER A 28 20.26 -4.64 8.45
N LEU A 29 19.04 -4.78 7.91
CA LEU A 29 17.81 -4.30 8.55
C LEU A 29 17.52 -5.03 9.86
N ILE A 30 17.66 -6.36 9.87
CA ILE A 30 17.42 -7.19 11.05
C ILE A 30 18.47 -6.88 12.13
N GLU A 31 19.74 -6.81 11.77
CA GLU A 31 20.85 -6.45 12.68
C GLU A 31 20.72 -5.02 13.22
N ALA A 32 20.21 -4.08 12.43
CA ALA A 32 19.88 -2.73 12.86
C ALA A 32 18.67 -2.68 13.83
N GLY A 33 17.96 -3.79 14.01
CA GLY A 33 16.90 -3.94 15.01
C GLY A 33 15.48 -4.00 14.46
N ALA A 34 15.29 -4.30 13.16
CA ALA A 34 13.97 -4.62 12.61
C ALA A 34 13.47 -5.95 13.20
N THR A 35 12.35 -5.91 13.92
CA THR A 35 11.79 -7.11 14.58
C THR A 35 10.63 -7.73 13.81
N THR A 36 10.05 -6.98 12.87
CA THR A 36 8.93 -7.43 12.04
C THR A 36 9.05 -6.81 10.66
N LEU A 37 8.82 -7.62 9.63
CA LEU A 37 8.90 -7.20 8.24
C LEU A 37 7.50 -7.23 7.64
N ARG A 38 7.06 -6.06 7.16
CA ARG A 38 5.74 -5.84 6.57
C ARG A 38 5.81 -6.08 5.06
N LEU A 39 4.98 -7.00 4.59
CA LEU A 39 4.68 -7.25 3.17
C LEU A 39 3.40 -6.51 2.81
N ASN A 40 3.50 -5.46 2.00
CA ASN A 40 2.34 -4.73 1.51
C ASN A 40 1.74 -5.41 0.28
N PHE A 41 0.57 -6.04 0.42
CA PHE A 41 -0.11 -6.76 -0.67
C PHE A 41 -0.90 -5.83 -1.61
N SER A 42 -0.82 -4.51 -1.43
CA SER A 42 -1.32 -3.57 -2.43
C SER A 42 -0.49 -3.58 -3.73
N HIS A 43 0.70 -4.17 -3.70
CA HIS A 43 1.66 -4.25 -4.80
C HIS A 43 2.36 -5.61 -4.80
N GLY A 44 2.89 -6.01 -5.96
CA GLY A 44 3.61 -7.27 -6.11
C GLY A 44 2.70 -8.47 -6.36
N SER A 45 3.29 -9.55 -6.87
CA SER A 45 2.60 -10.82 -7.05
C SER A 45 2.75 -11.71 -5.81
N HIS A 46 1.91 -12.74 -5.72
CA HIS A 46 2.09 -13.79 -4.70
C HIS A 46 3.47 -14.45 -4.78
N GLU A 47 4.03 -14.57 -5.99
CA GLU A 47 5.38 -15.14 -6.18
C GLU A 47 6.46 -14.24 -5.57
N ASP A 48 6.36 -12.93 -5.76
CA ASP A 48 7.28 -11.95 -5.17
C ASP A 48 7.24 -11.99 -3.64
N HIS A 49 6.04 -12.06 -3.06
CA HIS A 49 5.85 -12.21 -1.63
C HIS A 49 6.39 -13.55 -1.12
N GLN A 50 6.19 -14.64 -1.85
CA GLN A 50 6.71 -15.96 -1.47
C GLN A 50 8.26 -15.97 -1.46
N ARG A 51 8.90 -15.37 -2.46
CA ARG A 51 10.37 -15.19 -2.49
C ARG A 51 10.85 -14.40 -1.26
N SER A 52 10.17 -13.30 -0.96
CA SER A 52 10.48 -12.46 0.20
C SER A 52 10.33 -13.23 1.52
N ILE A 53 9.24 -13.98 1.71
CA ILE A 53 9.00 -14.79 2.91
C ILE A 53 10.12 -15.83 3.11
N ARG A 54 10.53 -16.52 2.04
CA ARG A 54 11.64 -17.49 2.11
C ARG A 54 12.94 -16.82 2.56
N LEU A 55 13.29 -15.69 1.95
CA LEU A 55 14.52 -14.97 2.27
C LEU A 55 14.52 -14.48 3.73
N ILE A 56 13.41 -13.93 4.22
CA ILE A 56 13.25 -13.53 5.63
C ILE A 56 13.48 -14.70 6.57
N ARG A 57 12.88 -15.86 6.28
CA ARG A 57 13.00 -17.06 7.12
C ARG A 57 14.43 -17.61 7.13
N GLN A 58 15.08 -17.62 5.96
CA GLN A 58 16.48 -18.01 5.85
C GLN A 58 17.38 -17.11 6.71
N ILE A 59 17.29 -15.78 6.56
CA ILE A 59 18.15 -14.84 7.28
C ILE A 59 17.85 -14.85 8.78
N SER A 60 16.57 -14.94 9.16
CA SER A 60 16.16 -15.08 10.56
C SER A 60 16.80 -16.31 11.22
N PHE A 61 16.87 -17.44 10.49
CA PHE A 61 17.54 -18.64 10.95
C PHE A 61 19.07 -18.46 11.06
N GLU A 62 19.70 -17.93 10.02
CA GLU A 62 21.15 -17.69 9.99
C GLU A 62 21.62 -16.74 11.12
N LEU A 63 20.83 -15.71 11.43
CA LEU A 63 21.12 -14.76 12.50
C LEU A 63 20.71 -15.25 13.89
N SER A 64 19.99 -16.37 13.99
CA SER A 64 19.37 -16.83 15.23
C SER A 64 18.50 -15.75 15.91
N GLN A 65 17.81 -14.94 15.11
CA GLN A 65 16.96 -13.85 15.57
C GLN A 65 15.51 -14.06 15.15
N PRO A 66 14.53 -14.01 16.06
CA PRO A 66 13.12 -14.15 15.70
C PRO A 66 12.62 -12.89 14.97
N VAL A 67 12.14 -13.08 13.74
CA VAL A 67 11.58 -12.00 12.90
C VAL A 67 10.12 -12.29 12.55
N GLY A 68 9.23 -11.39 12.95
CA GLY A 68 7.82 -11.44 12.57
C GLY A 68 7.63 -11.13 11.09
N ILE A 69 6.65 -11.76 10.45
CA ILE A 69 6.19 -11.38 9.11
C ILE A 69 4.77 -10.85 9.26
N LEU A 70 4.56 -9.61 8.82
CA LEU A 70 3.25 -8.96 8.82
C LEU A 70 2.74 -8.87 7.38
N GLN A 71 1.68 -9.61 7.08
CA GLN A 71 0.95 -9.44 5.83
C GLN A 71 -0.02 -8.27 6.00
N ASP A 72 0.17 -7.24 5.18
CA ASP A 72 -0.72 -6.07 5.15
C ASP A 72 -1.62 -6.14 3.92
N LEU A 73 -2.93 -6.24 4.19
CA LEU A 73 -3.96 -6.38 3.17
C LEU A 73 -4.29 -5.02 2.56
N GLN A 74 -4.57 -4.99 1.25
CA GLN A 74 -4.96 -3.75 0.56
C GLN A 74 -6.24 -3.11 1.16
N GLY A 75 -7.15 -3.95 1.65
CA GLY A 75 -8.49 -3.53 2.06
C GLY A 75 -9.37 -3.14 0.86
N PRO A 76 -10.65 -2.81 1.12
CA PRO A 76 -11.53 -2.27 0.09
C PRO A 76 -11.00 -0.90 -0.36
N LYS A 77 -10.74 -0.74 -1.66
CA LYS A 77 -10.31 0.54 -2.23
C LYS A 77 -11.25 0.94 -3.36
N ILE A 78 -11.93 2.07 -3.18
CA ILE A 78 -12.72 2.72 -4.23
C ILE A 78 -11.73 3.48 -5.12
N ARG A 79 -11.67 3.12 -6.40
CA ARG A 79 -10.75 3.71 -7.37
C ARG A 79 -11.54 4.28 -8.55
N LEU A 80 -10.95 5.25 -9.22
CA LEU A 80 -11.38 5.68 -10.54
C LEU A 80 -11.00 4.62 -11.58
N GLY A 81 -11.79 4.57 -12.65
CA GLY A 81 -11.48 3.84 -13.86
C GLY A 81 -10.25 4.41 -14.58
N ARG A 82 -9.94 3.81 -15.74
CA ARG A 82 -8.84 4.28 -16.59
C ARG A 82 -9.28 5.47 -17.41
N PHE A 83 -8.45 6.50 -17.48
CA PHE A 83 -8.65 7.65 -18.35
C PHE A 83 -8.09 7.39 -19.75
N GLU A 84 -8.73 7.94 -20.77
CA GLU A 84 -8.33 7.82 -22.18
C GLU A 84 -6.88 8.28 -22.39
N ASN A 85 -6.52 9.44 -21.85
CA ASN A 85 -5.18 10.03 -21.94
C ASN A 85 -4.33 9.79 -20.67
N GLY A 86 -4.68 8.76 -19.89
CA GLY A 86 -4.02 8.39 -18.63
C GLY A 86 -4.33 9.30 -17.45
N SER A 87 -4.56 10.60 -17.66
CA SER A 87 -4.96 11.56 -16.63
C SER A 87 -5.77 12.72 -17.21
N ILE A 88 -6.43 13.47 -16.34
CA ILE A 88 -7.14 14.71 -16.66
C ILE A 88 -6.73 15.82 -15.70
N LYS A 89 -7.08 17.06 -16.04
CA LYS A 89 -6.86 18.22 -15.15
C LYS A 89 -8.20 18.90 -14.90
N LEU A 90 -8.67 18.85 -13.67
CA LEU A 90 -9.89 19.56 -13.24
C LEU A 90 -9.50 20.91 -12.61
N GLN A 91 -10.19 21.97 -13.02
CA GLN A 91 -10.13 23.26 -12.35
C GLN A 91 -11.21 23.35 -11.28
N LYS A 92 -11.03 24.29 -10.34
CA LYS A 92 -12.01 24.51 -9.28
C LYS A 92 -13.35 24.96 -9.87
N GLY A 93 -14.39 24.20 -9.59
CA GLY A 93 -15.75 24.47 -10.09
C GLY A 93 -16.09 23.77 -11.40
N ASP A 94 -15.15 23.04 -12.01
CA ASP A 94 -15.46 22.22 -13.18
C ASP A 94 -16.45 21.11 -12.78
N PRO A 95 -17.56 20.92 -13.52
CA PRO A 95 -18.44 19.79 -13.29
C PRO A 95 -17.73 18.49 -13.69
N PHE A 96 -17.84 17.47 -12.85
CA PHE A 96 -17.28 16.15 -13.12
C PHE A 96 -18.23 15.07 -12.63
N ILE A 97 -18.38 13.99 -13.40
CA ILE A 97 -19.35 12.92 -13.15
C ILE A 97 -18.61 11.65 -12.72
N LEU A 98 -19.04 11.08 -11.59
CA LEU A 98 -18.67 9.74 -11.17
C LEU A 98 -19.83 8.79 -11.44
N THR A 99 -19.57 7.69 -12.16
CA THR A 99 -20.59 6.71 -12.53
C THR A 99 -20.18 5.28 -12.15
N SER A 100 -21.16 4.43 -11.83
CA SER A 100 -20.97 2.98 -11.69
C SER A 100 -20.93 2.26 -13.05
N GLU A 101 -21.30 2.94 -14.14
CA GLU A 101 -21.20 2.38 -15.48
C GLU A 101 -19.73 2.24 -15.92
N ARG A 102 -19.42 1.14 -16.62
CA ARG A 102 -18.07 0.88 -17.13
C ARG A 102 -17.76 1.73 -18.35
N VAL A 103 -17.30 2.95 -18.10
CA VAL A 103 -16.85 3.91 -19.12
C VAL A 103 -15.36 4.23 -18.98
N THR A 104 -14.71 4.52 -20.10
CA THR A 104 -13.37 5.12 -20.12
C THR A 104 -13.47 6.56 -19.62
N GLY A 105 -12.61 6.92 -18.67
CA GLY A 105 -12.59 8.25 -18.09
C GLY A 105 -12.18 9.32 -19.09
N THR A 106 -12.88 10.45 -19.08
CA THR A 106 -12.63 11.64 -19.90
C THR A 106 -12.53 12.87 -18.98
N GLN A 107 -12.45 14.07 -19.58
CA GLN A 107 -12.48 15.34 -18.84
C GLN A 107 -13.78 15.56 -18.04
N GLU A 108 -14.87 14.86 -18.39
CA GLU A 108 -16.22 15.10 -17.86
C GLU A 108 -16.74 13.96 -16.98
N ILE A 109 -16.28 12.72 -17.21
CA ILE A 109 -16.82 11.54 -16.54
C ILE A 109 -15.74 10.51 -16.25
N SER A 110 -15.87 9.78 -15.13
CA SER A 110 -15.10 8.57 -14.86
C SER A 110 -15.96 7.51 -14.19
N SER A 111 -15.67 6.25 -14.51
CA SER A 111 -16.17 5.12 -13.75
C SER A 111 -15.53 5.06 -12.35
N VAL A 112 -16.27 4.52 -11.37
CA VAL A 112 -15.76 4.16 -10.04
C VAL A 112 -15.85 2.65 -9.85
N THR A 113 -14.91 2.07 -9.11
CA THR A 113 -14.91 0.61 -8.85
C THR A 113 -15.95 0.17 -7.82
N TYR A 114 -16.71 1.11 -7.23
CA TYR A 114 -17.72 0.83 -6.22
C TYR A 114 -19.11 1.20 -6.74
N ASP A 115 -19.85 0.20 -7.21
CA ASP A 115 -21.09 0.39 -7.94
C ASP A 115 -22.20 1.06 -7.11
N ARG A 116 -22.13 0.93 -5.77
CA ARG A 116 -23.12 1.49 -4.83
C ARG A 116 -22.83 2.93 -4.42
N LEU A 117 -21.74 3.53 -4.92
CA LEU A 117 -21.35 4.90 -4.54
C LEU A 117 -22.49 5.91 -4.79
N SER A 118 -23.15 5.81 -5.94
CA SER A 118 -24.26 6.72 -6.30
C SER A 118 -25.51 6.55 -5.43
N GLU A 119 -25.69 5.39 -4.80
CA GLU A 119 -26.81 5.11 -3.89
C GLU A 119 -26.53 5.58 -2.47
N GLU A 120 -25.26 5.56 -2.07
CA GLU A 120 -24.84 5.79 -0.68
C GLU A 120 -24.37 7.23 -0.42
N VAL A 121 -24.16 8.05 -1.46
CA VAL A 121 -23.71 9.43 -1.34
C VAL A 121 -24.88 10.41 -1.51
N PRO A 122 -25.31 11.10 -0.43
CA PRO A 122 -26.31 12.16 -0.52
C PRO A 122 -25.81 13.39 -1.28
N SER A 123 -26.74 14.18 -1.82
CA SER A 123 -26.45 15.49 -2.38
C SER A 123 -25.75 16.41 -1.38
N GLY A 124 -24.73 17.14 -1.82
CA GLY A 124 -23.91 18.04 -0.99
C GLY A 124 -22.82 17.34 -0.18
N SER A 125 -22.63 16.03 -0.33
CA SER A 125 -21.53 15.31 0.30
C SER A 125 -20.21 15.57 -0.41
N THR A 126 -19.13 15.66 0.37
CA THR A 126 -17.78 15.81 -0.15
C THR A 126 -17.20 14.49 -0.62
N ILE A 127 -16.65 14.45 -1.84
CA ILE A 127 -15.87 13.32 -2.35
C ILE A 127 -14.42 13.75 -2.54
N LEU A 128 -13.50 12.94 -2.00
CA LEU A 128 -12.06 13.15 -2.11
C LEU A 128 -11.45 12.20 -3.15
N LEU A 129 -10.69 12.76 -4.08
CA LEU A 129 -9.97 12.03 -5.12
C LEU A 129 -8.45 12.23 -4.96
N ASP A 130 -7.67 11.28 -5.49
CA ASP A 130 -6.19 11.29 -5.47
C ASP A 130 -5.62 11.58 -4.05
N ASP A 131 -5.97 10.72 -3.09
CA ASP A 131 -5.56 10.83 -1.68
C ASP A 131 -5.85 12.22 -1.07
N GLY A 132 -6.95 12.88 -1.50
CA GLY A 132 -7.41 14.16 -0.97
C GLY A 132 -6.87 15.40 -1.68
N ARG A 133 -6.20 15.24 -2.83
CA ARG A 133 -5.71 16.38 -3.63
C ARG A 133 -6.81 17.11 -4.39
N VAL A 134 -7.89 16.42 -4.71
CA VAL A 134 -9.05 16.98 -5.40
C VAL A 134 -10.29 16.72 -4.56
N GLU A 135 -11.15 17.72 -4.48
CA GLU A 135 -12.39 17.72 -3.73
C GLU A 135 -13.55 18.04 -4.68
N MET A 136 -14.66 17.31 -4.53
CA MET A 136 -15.91 17.49 -5.26
C MET A 136 -17.08 17.58 -4.28
#